data_AF-A0A9Q3DYM5-F1
#
_entry.id   AF-A0A9Q3DYM5-F1
#
_cell.length_a   1.000
_cell.length_b   1.000
_cell.length_c   1.000
_cell.angle_alpha   90.00
_cell.angle_beta   90.00
_cell.angle_gamma   90.00
#
_symmetry.space_group_name_H-M   'P 1'
#
loop_
_entity.id
_entity.type
_entity.pdbx_description
1 polymer ?
#
loop_
_entity_poly.entity_id
_entity_poly.type
_entity_poly.pdbx_seq_one_letter_code
_entity_poly.pdbx_strand_id
1 'polypeptide(L)'
;MGPNHSKSEVSFSPASLFFYNYWENLLEDRKKVIYSTSFLIGRAAKWIEPYLFKLTNKDPAYLVNHWALFQSQLFTLFGEPTKAIKAEAELDCLRKKEGGNLCLYISDFRVLISRIGDWGESALIHHFRNGLASRILD
;
A
#
# COMPACT_ATOMS: atom_id res chain seq x y z
N MET A 1 -20.39 -14.17 32.73
CA MET A 1 -20.39 -12.70 32.58
C MET A 1 -18.97 -12.24 32.34
N GLY A 2 -18.66 -11.89 31.09
CA GLY A 2 -17.60 -10.98 30.61
C GLY A 2 -16.11 -11.29 30.87
N PRO A 3 -15.18 -10.70 30.09
CA PRO A 3 -15.37 -9.89 28.88
C PRO A 3 -14.70 -10.44 27.60
N ASN A 4 -15.31 -10.07 26.48
CA ASN A 4 -14.73 -9.85 25.16
C ASN A 4 -13.37 -9.16 25.23
N HIS A 5 -12.44 -9.48 24.31
CA HIS A 5 -11.70 -8.46 23.54
C HIS A 5 -10.99 -9.11 22.33
N SER A 6 -11.47 -8.73 21.14
CA SER A 6 -10.87 -8.94 19.84
C SER A 6 -9.47 -8.32 19.78
N LYS A 7 -8.46 -9.11 19.41
CA LYS A 7 -7.24 -8.62 18.77
C LYS A 7 -6.85 -9.62 17.68
N SER A 8 -7.16 -9.29 16.43
CA SER A 8 -6.59 -9.97 15.28
C SER A 8 -5.11 -9.60 15.20
N GLU A 9 -4.27 -10.30 15.98
CA GLU A 9 -2.83 -10.30 15.73
C GLU A 9 -2.63 -10.96 14.38
N VAL A 10 -2.12 -10.19 13.41
CA VAL A 10 -1.71 -10.73 12.12
C VAL A 10 -0.47 -11.57 12.38
N SER A 11 -0.69 -12.85 12.68
CA SER A 11 0.37 -13.83 12.87
C SER A 11 0.91 -14.21 11.49
N PHE A 12 2.08 -13.65 11.15
CA PHE A 12 2.82 -14.08 9.98
C PHE A 12 3.41 -15.46 10.26
N SER A 13 2.78 -16.49 9.69
CA SER A 13 3.28 -17.87 9.76
C SER A 13 4.73 -17.94 9.24
N PRO A 14 5.63 -18.76 9.83
CA PRO A 14 6.97 -18.98 9.30
C PRO A 14 6.98 -19.32 7.80
N ALA A 15 5.99 -20.06 7.32
CA ALA A 15 5.83 -20.37 5.90
C ALA A 15 5.60 -19.14 5.02
N SER A 16 4.90 -18.12 5.52
CA SER A 16 4.70 -16.85 4.80
C SER A 16 5.99 -16.03 4.70
N LEU A 17 6.82 -16.07 5.75
CA LEU A 17 8.12 -15.41 5.78
C LEU A 17 9.13 -16.10 4.84
N PHE A 18 9.13 -17.44 4.82
CA PHE A 18 9.92 -18.22 3.86
C PHE A 18 9.49 -17.96 2.42
N PHE A 19 8.19 -17.94 2.14
CA PHE A 19 7.68 -17.66 0.80
C PHE A 19 8.01 -16.23 0.36
N TYR A 20 7.87 -15.24 1.23
CA TYR A 20 8.24 -13.85 0.96
C TYR A 20 9.73 -13.71 0.68
N ASN A 21 10.59 -14.32 1.52
CA ASN A 21 12.04 -14.27 1.35
C ASN A 21 12.50 -15.00 0.06
N TYR A 22 11.88 -16.14 -0.25
CA TYR A 22 12.12 -16.89 -1.49
C TYR A 22 11.67 -16.08 -2.73
N TRP A 23 10.50 -15.44 -2.64
CA TRP A 23 9.98 -14.60 -3.69
C TRP A 23 10.90 -13.41 -3.96
N GLU A 24 11.27 -12.66 -2.92
CA GLU A 24 12.10 -11.47 -3.05
C GLU A 24 13.52 -11.79 -3.57
N ASN A 25 14.17 -12.83 -3.03
CA ASN A 25 15.61 -13.06 -3.25
C ASN A 25 15.98 -14.14 -4.27
N LEU A 26 15.10 -15.11 -4.57
CA LEU A 26 15.47 -16.30 -5.36
C LEU A 26 14.77 -16.39 -6.72
N LEU A 27 13.66 -15.67 -6.93
CA LEU A 27 13.01 -15.61 -8.22
C LEU A 27 13.60 -14.51 -9.10
N GLU A 28 14.12 -14.94 -10.25
CA GLU A 28 14.50 -14.05 -11.34
C GLU A 28 13.33 -13.13 -11.69
N ASP A 29 13.59 -11.82 -11.83
CA ASP A 29 12.58 -10.78 -12.07
C ASP A 29 11.59 -11.16 -13.18
N ARG A 30 12.12 -11.79 -14.23
CA ARG A 30 11.33 -12.30 -15.33
C ARG A 30 10.28 -13.32 -14.93
N LYS A 31 10.63 -14.26 -14.04
CA LYS A 31 9.69 -15.27 -13.54
C LYS A 31 8.62 -14.62 -12.66
N LYS A 32 9.00 -13.61 -11.86
CA LYS A 32 8.05 -12.82 -11.04
C LYS A 32 7.02 -12.12 -11.91
N VAL A 33 7.46 -11.46 -13.00
CA VAL A 33 6.56 -10.77 -13.92
C VAL A 33 5.64 -11.78 -14.61
N ILE A 34 6.17 -12.83 -15.24
CA ILE A 34 5.36 -13.83 -15.96
C ILE A 34 4.30 -14.44 -15.03
N TYR A 35 4.70 -14.88 -13.83
CA TYR A 35 3.75 -15.43 -12.87
C TYR A 35 2.67 -14.41 -12.48
N SER A 36 3.05 -13.17 -12.24
CA SER A 36 2.10 -12.10 -11.90
C SER A 36 1.13 -11.78 -13.03
N THR A 37 1.56 -11.89 -14.30
CA THR A 37 0.67 -11.68 -15.45
C THR A 37 -0.44 -12.72 -15.55
N SER A 38 -0.25 -13.93 -15.02
CA SER A 38 -1.30 -14.97 -14.98
C SER A 38 -2.49 -14.60 -14.09
N PHE A 39 -2.32 -13.64 -13.17
CA PHE A 39 -3.39 -13.13 -12.32
C PHE A 39 -4.06 -11.87 -12.87
N LEU A 40 -3.54 -11.29 -13.94
CA LEU A 40 -4.12 -10.10 -14.56
C LEU A 40 -5.34 -10.49 -15.39
N ILE A 41 -6.39 -9.68 -15.31
CA ILE A 41 -7.62 -9.85 -16.07
C ILE A 41 -8.06 -8.54 -16.72
N GLY A 42 -8.90 -8.63 -17.76
CA GLY A 42 -9.51 -7.48 -18.40
C GLY A 42 -8.49 -6.52 -19.04
N ARG A 43 -8.56 -5.24 -18.69
CA ARG A 43 -7.71 -4.19 -19.30
C ARG A 43 -6.22 -4.34 -18.96
N ALA A 44 -5.89 -4.84 -17.76
CA ALA A 44 -4.51 -5.06 -17.34
C ALA A 44 -3.86 -6.22 -18.12
N ALA A 45 -4.62 -7.29 -18.41
CA ALA A 45 -4.14 -8.39 -19.24
C ALA A 45 -3.83 -7.92 -20.68
N LYS A 46 -4.76 -7.19 -21.30
CA LYS A 46 -4.56 -6.62 -22.65
C LYS A 46 -3.37 -5.67 -22.74
N TRP A 47 -3.09 -4.93 -21.67
CA TRP A 47 -1.94 -4.03 -21.62
C TRP A 47 -0.60 -4.77 -21.63
N ILE A 48 -0.51 -5.92 -20.96
CA ILE A 48 0.76 -6.67 -20.85
C ILE A 48 1.01 -7.62 -22.04
N GLU A 49 -0.04 -8.03 -22.76
CA GLU A 49 0.02 -8.88 -23.95
C GLU A 49 1.15 -8.55 -24.94
N PRO A 50 1.32 -7.30 -25.45
CA PRO A 50 2.40 -6.99 -26.40
C PRO A 50 3.79 -7.23 -25.83
N TYR A 51 3.94 -7.14 -24.50
CA TYR A 51 5.21 -7.39 -23.83
C TYR A 51 5.50 -8.90 -23.71
N LEU A 52 4.46 -9.71 -23.53
CA LEU A 52 4.55 -11.18 -23.50
C LEU A 52 4.88 -11.78 -24.87
N PHE A 53 4.47 -11.14 -25.98
CA PHE A 53 4.83 -11.64 -27.31
C PHE A 53 6.34 -11.59 -27.61
N LYS A 54 7.10 -10.74 -26.92
CA LYS A 54 8.57 -10.66 -27.08
C LYS A 54 9.31 -11.16 -25.85
N LEU A 55 8.89 -12.29 -25.30
CA LEU A 55 9.60 -12.96 -24.22
C LEU A 55 11.07 -13.30 -24.60
N THR A 56 11.40 -13.49 -25.86
CA THR A 56 12.79 -13.71 -26.28
C THR A 56 13.69 -12.47 -26.17
N ASN A 57 13.13 -11.29 -25.89
CA ASN A 57 13.88 -10.07 -25.72
C ASN A 57 14.73 -10.12 -24.44
N LYS A 58 16.05 -10.00 -24.61
CA LYS A 58 17.04 -10.00 -23.53
C LYS A 58 17.42 -8.60 -23.04
N ASP A 59 16.80 -7.55 -23.59
CA ASP A 59 17.04 -6.19 -23.15
C ASP A 59 16.70 -6.04 -21.65
N PRO A 60 17.65 -5.62 -20.80
CA PRO A 60 17.40 -5.42 -19.37
C PRO A 60 16.39 -4.29 -19.10
N ALA A 61 16.21 -3.34 -20.02
CA ALA A 61 15.19 -2.29 -19.90
C ALA A 61 13.79 -2.78 -20.29
N TYR A 62 13.66 -4.02 -20.76
CA TYR A 62 12.38 -4.58 -21.15
C TYR A 62 11.50 -4.86 -19.94
N LEU A 63 10.24 -4.44 -19.99
CA LEU A 63 9.28 -4.50 -18.89
C LEU A 63 9.20 -5.89 -18.23
N VAL A 64 9.26 -6.97 -19.02
CA VAL A 64 9.16 -8.34 -18.53
C VAL A 64 10.42 -8.80 -17.80
N ASN A 65 11.57 -8.15 -18.01
CA ASN A 65 12.84 -8.51 -17.38
C ASN A 65 13.10 -7.71 -16.09
N HIS A 66 12.26 -6.75 -15.74
CA HIS A 66 12.47 -5.86 -14.59
C HIS A 66 11.23 -5.77 -13.71
N TRP A 67 11.29 -6.38 -12.52
CA TRP A 67 10.14 -6.51 -11.62
C TRP A 67 9.65 -5.17 -11.09
N ALA A 68 10.55 -4.32 -10.59
CA ALA A 68 10.17 -3.02 -10.03
C ALA A 68 9.51 -2.10 -11.09
N LEU A 69 10.00 -2.12 -12.33
CA LEU A 69 9.45 -1.32 -13.42
C LEU A 69 8.05 -1.82 -13.80
N PHE A 70 7.85 -3.14 -13.87
CA PHE A 70 6.54 -3.75 -14.06
C PHE A 70 5.55 -3.36 -12.95
N GLN A 71 5.93 -3.51 -11.68
CA GLN A 71 5.07 -3.13 -10.55
C GLN A 71 4.68 -1.66 -10.61
N SER A 72 5.66 -0.77 -10.82
CA SER A 72 5.42 0.67 -10.91
C SER A 72 4.40 0.99 -12.00
N GLN A 73 4.60 0.51 -13.22
CA GLN A 73 3.66 0.78 -14.32
C GLN A 73 2.29 0.14 -14.08
N LEU A 74 2.25 -1.08 -13.53
CA LEU A 74 0.99 -1.75 -13.21
C LEU A 74 0.18 -0.95 -12.18
N PHE A 75 0.81 -0.46 -11.12
CA PHE A 75 0.15 0.35 -10.10
C PHE A 75 -0.19 1.76 -10.57
N THR A 76 0.64 2.38 -11.41
CA THR A 76 0.33 3.70 -11.99
C THR A 76 -0.86 3.64 -12.95
N LEU A 77 -0.97 2.58 -13.75
CA LEU A 77 -2.01 2.48 -14.78
C LEU A 77 -3.30 1.82 -14.29
N PHE A 78 -3.19 0.87 -13.36
CA PHE A 78 -4.31 0.04 -12.90
C PHE A 78 -4.43 -0.04 -11.38
N GLY A 79 -3.48 0.51 -10.64
CA GLY A 79 -3.62 0.66 -9.20
C GLY A 79 -4.78 1.61 -8.91
N GLU A 80 -5.67 1.19 -8.02
CA GLU A 80 -6.75 2.04 -7.55
C GLU A 80 -6.16 3.25 -6.80
N PRO A 81 -6.34 4.49 -7.29
CA PRO A 81 -6.02 5.68 -6.49
C PRO A 81 -6.94 5.76 -5.25
N THR A 82 -8.00 4.96 -5.23
CA THR A 82 -9.03 4.86 -4.22
C THR A 82 -8.48 4.69 -2.81
N LYS A 83 -7.39 3.95 -2.59
CA LYS A 83 -6.87 3.76 -1.23
C LYS A 83 -6.24 5.03 -0.66
N ALA A 84 -5.44 5.72 -1.46
CA ALA A 84 -4.83 6.99 -1.07
C ALA A 84 -5.91 8.07 -0.95
N ILE A 85 -6.74 8.25 -1.98
CA ILE A 85 -7.84 9.24 -1.99
C ILE A 85 -8.80 9.02 -0.81
N LYS A 86 -9.14 7.77 -0.50
CA LYS A 86 -10.01 7.46 0.64
C LYS A 86 -9.31 7.71 1.96
N ALA A 87 -8.03 7.37 2.08
CA ALA A 87 -7.26 7.65 3.29
C ALA A 87 -7.10 9.17 3.51
N GLU A 88 -6.91 9.96 2.45
CA GLU A 88 -6.89 11.42 2.48
C GLU A 88 -8.25 11.98 2.96
N ALA A 89 -9.36 11.50 2.38
CA ALA A 89 -10.70 11.90 2.81
C ALA A 89 -11.00 11.51 4.28
N GLU A 90 -10.57 10.31 4.71
CA GLU A 90 -10.68 9.86 6.11
C GLU A 90 -9.82 10.72 7.04
N LEU A 91 -8.62 11.15 6.60
CA LEU A 91 -7.72 12.02 7.35
C LEU A 91 -8.29 13.43 7.51
N ASP A 92 -8.90 13.98 6.46
CA ASP A 92 -9.59 15.27 6.50
C ASP A 92 -10.74 15.30 7.50
N CYS A 93 -11.40 14.15 7.68
CA CYS A 93 -12.49 13.97 8.64
C CYS A 93 -11.99 13.57 10.04
N LEU A 94 -10.71 13.21 10.22
CA LEU A 94 -10.19 12.73 11.48
C LEU A 94 -10.15 13.88 12.51
N ARG A 95 -10.94 13.75 13.57
CA ARG A 95 -10.99 14.71 14.69
C ARG A 95 -10.88 13.98 16.01
N LYS A 96 -10.05 14.49 16.93
CA LYS A 96 -10.05 14.07 18.33
C LYS A 96 -11.35 14.55 18.98
N LYS A 97 -12.21 13.62 19.39
CA LYS A 97 -13.42 13.94 20.16
C LYS A 97 -13.06 14.59 21.50
N GLU A 98 -13.90 15.51 21.98
CA GLU A 98 -13.74 16.15 23.28
C GLU A 98 -13.78 15.08 24.41
N GLY A 99 -12.79 15.10 25.31
CA GLY A 99 -12.59 14.04 26.31
C GLY A 99 -12.05 12.69 25.76
N GLY A 100 -11.80 12.59 24.46
CA GLY A 100 -11.28 11.39 23.80
C GLY A 100 -9.80 11.10 24.09
N ASN A 101 -9.42 9.82 23.99
CA ASN A 101 -8.05 9.37 24.23
C ASN A 101 -7.12 9.82 23.06
N LEU A 102 -6.08 10.59 23.40
CA LEU A 102 -5.09 11.08 22.45
C LEU A 102 -4.32 9.94 21.77
N CYS A 103 -4.04 8.84 22.49
CA CYS A 103 -3.33 7.69 21.93
C CYS A 103 -4.12 6.99 20.81
N LEU A 104 -5.46 6.98 20.90
CA LEU A 104 -6.31 6.44 19.83
C LEU A 104 -6.24 7.31 18.58
N TYR A 105 -6.37 8.64 18.76
CA TYR A 105 -6.22 9.59 17.66
C TYR A 105 -4.85 9.49 16.96
N ILE A 106 -3.76 9.40 17.73
CA ILE A 106 -2.40 9.24 17.17
C ILE A 106 -2.29 7.91 16.38
N SER A 107 -2.88 6.84 16.90
CA SER A 107 -2.85 5.53 16.24
C SER A 107 -3.62 5.56 14.92
N ASP A 108 -4.83 6.13 14.92
CA ASP A 108 -5.67 6.28 13.72
C ASP A 108 -4.99 7.17 12.68
N PHE A 109 -4.40 8.29 13.11
CA PHE A 109 -3.63 9.20 12.25
C PHE A 109 -2.47 8.45 11.59
N ARG A 110 -1.68 7.68 12.36
CA ARG A 110 -0.56 6.88 11.84
C ARG A 110 -0.98 5.83 10.83
N VAL A 111 -2.12 5.18 11.06
CA VAL A 111 -2.66 4.19 10.11
C VAL A 111 -3.06 4.87 8.80
N LEU A 112 -3.68 6.05 8.85
CA LEU A 112 -4.10 6.78 7.65
C LEU A 112 -2.90 7.28 6.84
N ILE A 113 -1.91 7.90 7.48
CA ILE A 113 -0.71 8.38 6.78
C ILE A 113 0.14 7.25 6.19
N SER A 114 0.04 6.01 6.70
CA SER A 114 0.72 4.86 6.09
C SER A 114 0.09 4.42 4.76
N ARG A 115 -1.13 4.87 4.47
CA ARG A 115 -1.89 4.57 3.24
C ARG A 115 -1.84 5.70 2.23
N ILE A 116 -1.54 6.90 2.71
CA ILE A 116 -1.26 8.09 1.91
C ILE A 116 0.23 8.03 1.56
N GLY A 117 0.61 8.32 0.31
CA GLY A 117 2.00 8.23 -0.13
C GLY A 117 2.92 9.29 0.50
N ASP A 118 3.95 9.73 -0.23
CA ASP A 118 4.93 10.71 0.23
C ASP A 118 4.35 12.13 0.42
N TRP A 119 3.57 12.34 1.47
CA TRP A 119 3.22 13.67 1.95
C TRP A 119 4.39 14.29 2.72
N GLY A 120 4.65 15.57 2.49
CA GLY A 120 5.69 16.31 3.21
C GLY A 120 5.38 16.49 4.69
N GLU A 121 6.41 16.58 5.53
CA GLU A 121 6.31 16.71 6.98
C GLU A 121 5.43 17.91 7.40
N SER A 122 5.53 19.04 6.71
CA SER A 122 4.71 20.22 6.98
C SER A 122 3.20 19.98 6.75
N ALA A 123 2.85 19.20 5.74
CA ALA A 123 1.45 18.82 5.48
C ALA A 123 0.94 17.90 6.59
N LEU A 124 1.74 16.89 6.98
CA LEU A 124 1.39 15.97 8.06
C LEU A 124 1.18 16.72 9.39
N ILE A 125 2.06 17.66 9.73
CA ILE A 125 1.93 18.49 10.94
C ILE A 125 0.66 19.34 10.88
N HIS A 126 0.33 19.91 9.72
CA HIS A 126 -0.88 20.71 9.54
C HIS A 126 -2.15 19.88 9.77
N HIS A 127 -2.27 18.71 9.13
CA HIS A 127 -3.42 17.83 9.30
C HIS A 127 -3.53 17.30 10.74
N PHE A 128 -2.39 16.99 11.38
CA PHE A 128 -2.37 16.57 12.79
C PHE A 128 -2.91 17.67 13.72
N ARG A 129 -2.49 18.92 13.51
CA ARG A 129 -2.96 20.06 14.33
C ARG A 129 -4.44 20.37 14.09
N ASN A 130 -4.89 20.35 12.83
CA ASN A 130 -6.30 20.56 12.49
C ASN A 130 -7.22 19.49 13.09
N GLY A 131 -6.70 18.27 13.29
CA GLY A 131 -7.44 17.18 13.89
C GLY A 131 -7.55 17.25 15.42
N LEU A 132 -6.73 18.07 16.09
CA LEU A 132 -6.80 18.28 17.52
C LEU A 132 -7.85 19.36 17.84
N ALA A 133 -8.69 19.12 18.85
CA ALA A 133 -9.66 20.11 19.30
C ALA A 133 -8.95 21.43 19.67
N SER A 134 -9.52 22.57 19.26
CA SER A 134 -8.95 23.92 19.42
C SER A 134 -8.46 24.22 20.85
N ARG A 135 -9.09 23.61 21.84
CA ARG A 135 -8.79 23.77 23.27
C ARG A 135 -7.48 23.12 23.75
N ILE A 136 -6.76 22.40 22.88
CA ILE A 136 -5.41 21.85 23.17
C ILE A 136 -4.31 22.75 22.59
N LEU A 137 -4.67 23.68 21.70
CA LEU A 137 -3.75 24.59 21.02
C LEU A 137 -3.68 25.97 21.68
N ASP A 138 -4.33 26.16 22.83
CA ASP A 138 -4.35 27.38 23.66
C ASP A 138 -3.65 27.11 25.00
#